data_AF-A0A9X3MUU0-F1
#
_entry.id   AF-A0A9X3MUU0-F1
#
_cell.length_a   1.000
_cell.length_b   1.000
_cell.length_c   1.000
_cell.angle_alpha   90.00
_cell.angle_beta   90.00
_cell.angle_gamma   90.00
#
_symmetry.space_group_name_H-M   'P 1'
#
loop_
_entity.id
_entity.type
_entity.pdbx_description
1 polymer ?
#
loop_
_entity_poly.entity_id
_entity_poly.type
_entity_poly.pdbx_seq_one_letter_code
_entity_poly.pdbx_strand_id
1 'polypeptide(L)'
;MSTPRRRLTEAERTEQRARDRELTVRAVEQLRSSAGWQRWLQVRGRTGLRRYSVRNQLLIALQDPNASRVAGFRAWLTLGYCVRKGEHARVRVWARCEPSRKKVQAWRDAGAIPSEKPRAFYRLEAVFDTLSRDV
;
A
#
# COMPACT_ATOMS: atom_id res chain seq x y z
N MET A 1 1.85 -23.23 15.49
CA MET A 1 2.25 -22.17 16.45
C MET A 1 2.62 -20.93 15.65
N SER A 2 1.96 -19.78 15.85
CA SER A 2 2.26 -18.54 15.10
C SER A 2 3.43 -17.82 15.77
N THR A 3 4.59 -17.77 15.12
CA THR A 3 5.75 -17.07 15.64
C THR A 3 5.43 -15.58 15.79
N PRO A 4 5.62 -14.98 16.98
CA PRO A 4 5.30 -13.57 17.18
C PRO A 4 6.14 -12.70 16.25
N ARG A 5 5.48 -11.82 15.49
CA ARG A 5 6.17 -10.89 14.59
C ARG A 5 7.09 -9.98 15.39
N ARG A 6 8.40 -10.03 15.09
CA ARG A 6 9.42 -9.12 15.63
C ARG A 6 9.00 -7.67 15.37
N ARG A 7 9.06 -6.83 16.40
CA ARG A 7 8.86 -5.38 16.24
C ARG A 7 10.14 -4.77 15.67
N LEU A 8 9.99 -4.01 14.59
CA LEU A 8 11.10 -3.23 14.04
C LEU A 8 11.53 -2.14 15.02
N THR A 9 12.84 -1.93 15.11
CA THR A 9 13.47 -0.81 15.80
C THR A 9 13.17 0.50 15.07
N GLU A 10 13.45 1.65 15.71
CA GLU A 10 13.23 2.94 15.05
C GLU A 10 14.19 3.16 13.87
N ALA A 11 15.43 2.66 13.96
CA ALA A 11 16.39 2.69 12.87
C ALA A 11 15.87 1.89 11.65
N GLU A 12 15.40 0.66 11.85
CA GLU A 12 14.83 -0.18 10.79
C GLU A 12 13.57 0.46 10.15
N ARG A 13 12.72 1.11 10.96
CA ARG A 13 11.56 1.85 10.43
C ARG A 13 11.97 3.06 9.61
N THR A 14 13.01 3.77 10.02
CA THR A 14 13.55 4.91 9.27
C THR A 14 14.12 4.46 7.94
N GLU A 15 14.90 3.39 7.94
CA GLU A 15 15.44 2.80 6.72
C GLU A 15 14.32 2.30 5.79
N GLN A 16 13.31 1.60 6.32
CA GLN A 16 12.15 1.17 5.53
C GLN A 16 11.42 2.37 4.90
N ARG A 17 11.22 3.46 5.65
CA ARG A 17 10.62 4.70 5.12
C ARG A 17 11.47 5.33 4.03
N ALA A 18 12.80 5.28 4.15
CA ALA A 18 13.71 5.76 3.11
C ALA A 18 13.57 4.93 1.83
N ARG A 19 13.60 3.59 1.93
CA ARG A 19 13.38 2.67 0.80
C ARG A 19 12.01 2.88 0.13
N ASP A 20 10.95 3.08 0.92
CA ASP A 20 9.60 3.33 0.40
C ASP A 20 9.53 4.69 -0.36
N ARG A 21 10.26 5.71 0.10
CA ARG A 21 10.38 7.00 -0.61
C ARG A 21 11.17 6.87 -1.90
N GLU A 22 12.29 6.15 -1.89
CA GLU A 22 13.11 5.89 -3.06
C GLU A 22 12.31 5.20 -4.16
N LEU A 23 11.50 4.19 -3.82
CA LEU A 23 10.60 3.55 -4.79
C LEU A 23 9.65 4.55 -5.46
N THR A 24 9.16 5.53 -4.69
CA THR A 24 8.29 6.58 -5.22
C THR A 24 9.06 7.50 -6.18
N VAL A 25 10.29 7.87 -5.84
CA VAL A 25 11.16 8.67 -6.72
C VAL A 25 11.39 7.93 -8.04
N ARG A 26 11.76 6.64 -8.00
CA ARG A 26 11.94 5.84 -9.22
C ARG A 26 10.69 5.78 -10.08
N ALA A 27 9.50 5.67 -9.47
CA ALA A 27 8.24 5.64 -10.20
C ALA A 27 7.96 6.96 -10.93
N VAL A 28 8.35 8.09 -10.33
CA VAL A 28 8.27 9.41 -10.96
C VAL A 28 9.29 9.54 -12.09
N GLU A 29 10.55 9.13 -11.88
CA GLU A 29 11.60 9.21 -12.90
C GLU A 29 11.24 8.43 -14.18
N GLN A 30 10.57 7.28 -14.06
CA GLN A 30 10.15 6.51 -15.23
C GLN A 30 9.22 7.27 -16.18
N LEU A 31 8.45 8.25 -15.70
CA LEU A 31 7.57 9.06 -16.55
C LEU A 31 8.33 9.88 -17.59
N ARG A 32 9.62 10.15 -17.37
CA ARG A 32 10.47 10.92 -18.29
C ARG A 32 10.78 10.17 -19.58
N SER A 33 10.47 8.88 -19.65
CA SER A 33 10.64 8.04 -20.83
C SER A 33 9.31 7.76 -21.52
N SER A 34 9.31 7.66 -22.86
CA SER A 34 8.11 7.29 -23.62
C SER A 34 7.53 5.95 -23.16
N ALA A 35 8.38 4.97 -22.87
CA ALA A 35 7.95 3.65 -22.40
C ALA A 35 7.29 3.72 -21.00
N GLY A 36 7.87 4.47 -20.05
CA GLY A 36 7.27 4.65 -18.72
C GLY A 36 5.99 5.47 -18.76
N TRP A 37 5.92 6.49 -19.62
CA TRP A 37 4.70 7.23 -19.88
C TRP A 37 3.57 6.33 -20.44
N GLN A 38 3.88 5.51 -21.44
CA GLN A 38 2.92 4.54 -22.00
C GLN A 38 2.43 3.53 -20.95
N ARG A 39 3.33 2.96 -20.13
CA ARG A 39 2.93 2.06 -19.02
C ARG A 39 1.99 2.74 -18.04
N TRP A 40 2.26 3.99 -17.67
CA TRP A 40 1.36 4.74 -16.81
C TRP A 40 0.01 5.01 -17.47
N LEU A 41 -0.03 5.39 -18.75
CA LEU A 41 -1.29 5.58 -19.47
C LEU A 41 -2.12 4.29 -19.54
N GLN A 42 -1.49 3.14 -19.70
CA GLN A 42 -2.17 1.84 -19.67
C GLN A 42 -2.81 1.58 -18.30
N VAL A 43 -2.05 1.77 -17.21
CA VAL A 43 -2.58 1.61 -15.83
C VAL A 43 -3.68 2.63 -15.54
N ARG A 44 -3.46 3.91 -15.85
CA ARG A 44 -4.47 4.97 -15.77
C ARG A 44 -5.65 4.69 -16.69
N GLY A 45 -5.49 3.85 -17.70
CA GLY A 45 -6.52 3.41 -18.63
C GLY A 45 -7.55 2.47 -18.01
N ARG A 46 -7.15 1.66 -17.03
CA ARG A 46 -7.96 0.56 -16.51
C ARG A 46 -8.96 1.01 -15.46
N THR A 47 -10.22 0.61 -15.61
CA THR A 47 -11.35 0.99 -14.74
C THR A 47 -11.06 0.76 -13.26
N GLY A 48 -10.44 -0.37 -12.91
CA GLY A 48 -10.07 -0.67 -11.53
C GLY A 48 -8.99 0.26 -10.97
N LEU A 49 -8.07 0.77 -11.78
CA LEU A 49 -6.86 1.45 -11.31
C LEU A 49 -6.95 2.98 -11.39
N ARG A 50 -7.88 3.51 -12.20
CA ARG A 50 -8.18 4.96 -12.30
C ARG A 50 -8.51 5.62 -10.96
N ARG A 51 -9.13 4.90 -10.04
CA ARG A 51 -9.54 5.41 -8.71
C ARG A 51 -8.38 5.68 -7.75
N TYR A 52 -7.20 5.14 -8.02
CA TYR A 52 -6.03 5.37 -7.19
C TYR A 52 -5.49 6.78 -7.40
N SER A 53 -4.83 7.33 -6.39
CA SER A 53 -4.07 8.58 -6.54
C SER A 53 -3.00 8.43 -7.64
N VAL A 54 -2.62 9.53 -8.29
CA VAL A 54 -1.56 9.52 -9.33
C VAL A 54 -0.29 8.84 -8.81
N ARG A 55 0.13 9.14 -7.58
CA ARG A 55 1.27 8.48 -6.92
C ARG A 55 1.14 6.95 -6.91
N ASN A 56 -0.02 6.43 -6.55
CA ASN A 56 -0.26 5.00 -6.52
C ASN A 56 -0.40 4.40 -7.92
N GLN A 57 -0.97 5.13 -8.89
CA GLN A 57 -0.99 4.70 -10.29
C GLN A 57 0.43 4.53 -10.84
N LEU A 58 1.34 5.46 -10.53
CA LEU A 58 2.76 5.36 -10.94
C LEU A 58 3.47 4.17 -10.28
N LEU A 59 3.24 3.96 -8.98
CA LEU A 59 3.78 2.81 -8.28
C LEU A 59 3.28 1.49 -8.89
N ILE A 60 2.00 1.40 -9.21
CA ILE A 60 1.43 0.22 -9.88
C ILE A 60 2.10 0.04 -11.25
N ALA A 61 2.18 1.09 -12.08
CA ALA A 61 2.78 1.03 -13.40
C ALA A 61 4.28 0.67 -13.40
N LEU A 62 5.02 1.06 -12.37
CA LEU A 62 6.43 0.69 -12.19
C LEU A 62 6.58 -0.81 -11.83
N GLN A 63 5.73 -1.32 -10.95
CA GLN A 63 5.88 -2.66 -10.36
C GLN A 63 5.19 -3.74 -11.19
N ASP A 64 4.01 -3.43 -11.73
CA ASP A 64 3.21 -4.33 -12.55
C ASP A 64 2.36 -3.53 -13.57
N PRO A 65 2.89 -3.28 -14.77
CA PRO A 65 2.15 -2.57 -15.81
C PRO A 65 0.97 -3.36 -16.37
N ASN A 66 0.83 -4.64 -16.04
CA ASN A 66 -0.26 -5.51 -16.50
C ASN A 66 -1.34 -5.72 -15.44
N ALA A 67 -1.17 -5.12 -14.25
CA ALA A 67 -2.15 -5.22 -13.17
C ALA A 67 -3.56 -4.84 -13.64
N SER A 68 -4.54 -5.67 -13.32
CA SER A 68 -5.94 -5.47 -13.73
C SER A 68 -6.75 -4.76 -12.66
N ARG A 69 -6.70 -5.26 -11.43
CA ARG A 69 -7.35 -4.67 -10.26
C ARG A 69 -6.57 -5.08 -9.02
N VAL A 70 -6.02 -4.10 -8.32
CA VAL A 70 -5.32 -4.35 -7.06
C VAL A 70 -6.17 -4.00 -5.84
N ALA A 71 -6.01 -4.76 -4.77
CA ALA A 71 -6.50 -4.42 -3.44
C ALA A 71 -5.70 -5.13 -2.34
N GLY A 72 -5.85 -4.68 -1.09
CA GLY A 72 -5.29 -5.38 0.06
C GLY A 72 -6.06 -6.68 0.35
N PHE A 73 -5.41 -7.65 0.98
CA PHE A 73 -5.99 -8.96 1.29
C PHE A 73 -7.39 -8.89 1.93
N ARG A 74 -7.55 -8.05 2.97
CA ARG A 74 -8.86 -7.88 3.65
C ARG A 74 -9.93 -7.29 2.74
N ALA A 75 -9.56 -6.39 1.83
CA ALA A 75 -10.51 -5.80 0.89
C ALA A 75 -11.01 -6.86 -0.11
N TRP A 76 -10.15 -7.81 -0.51
CA TRP A 76 -10.58 -8.95 -1.31
C TRP A 76 -11.57 -9.84 -0.58
N LEU A 77 -11.28 -10.19 0.68
CA LEU A 77 -12.19 -10.98 1.49
C LEU A 77 -13.57 -10.32 1.63
N THR A 78 -13.62 -9.01 1.88
CA THR A 78 -14.89 -8.25 1.94
C THR A 78 -15.67 -8.28 0.63
N LEU A 79 -14.99 -8.40 -0.51
CA LEU A 79 -15.59 -8.51 -1.83
C LEU A 79 -15.92 -9.96 -2.23
N GLY A 80 -15.74 -10.94 -1.33
CA GLY A 80 -15.97 -12.36 -1.61
C GLY A 80 -14.88 -13.03 -2.45
N TYR A 81 -13.69 -12.43 -2.54
CA TYR A 81 -12.54 -13.02 -3.22
C TYR A 81 -11.47 -13.46 -2.22
N CYS A 82 -10.72 -14.49 -2.57
CA CYS A 82 -9.56 -14.95 -1.80
C CYS A 82 -8.28 -14.89 -2.66
N VAL A 83 -7.19 -14.47 -2.04
CA VAL A 83 -5.83 -14.55 -2.61
C VAL A 83 -5.36 -15.99 -2.50
N ARG A 84 -4.74 -16.53 -3.56
CA ARG A 84 -4.35 -17.93 -3.57
C ARG A 84 -3.28 -18.20 -2.51
N LYS A 85 -3.33 -19.38 -1.89
CA LYS A 85 -2.29 -19.80 -0.95
C LYS A 85 -0.93 -19.81 -1.66
N GLY A 86 0.06 -19.16 -1.05
CA GLY A 86 1.40 -19.01 -1.63
C GLY A 86 1.54 -17.86 -2.64
N GLU A 87 0.46 -17.13 -2.92
CA GLU A 87 0.56 -15.96 -3.78
C GLU A 87 1.27 -14.81 -3.05
N HIS A 88 2.24 -14.21 -3.73
CA HIS A 88 3.00 -13.08 -3.22
C HIS A 88 2.51 -11.78 -3.84
N ALA A 89 2.29 -10.77 -3.01
CA ALA A 89 2.00 -9.42 -3.48
C ALA A 89 3.18 -8.87 -4.29
N ARG A 90 2.92 -8.53 -5.55
CA ARG A 90 3.92 -7.97 -6.47
C ARG A 90 3.90 -6.45 -6.52
N VAL A 91 2.85 -5.84 -5.98
CA VAL A 91 2.64 -4.40 -5.99
C VAL A 91 2.53 -3.89 -4.57
N ARG A 92 3.18 -2.76 -4.30
CA ARG A 92 2.97 -1.98 -3.07
C ARG A 92 2.44 -0.58 -3.40
N VAL A 93 1.49 -0.11 -2.60
CA VAL A 93 0.86 1.22 -2.75
C VAL A 93 0.85 1.98 -1.43
N TRP A 94 0.87 3.31 -1.48
CA TRP A 94 0.70 4.13 -0.28
C TRP A 94 -0.73 4.02 0.21
N ALA A 95 -0.90 3.52 1.44
CA ALA A 95 -2.17 3.43 2.12
C ALA A 95 -2.21 4.39 3.31
N ARG A 96 -3.36 5.03 3.52
CA ARG A 96 -3.64 5.78 4.74
C ARG A 96 -3.93 4.78 5.86
N CYS A 97 -3.16 4.86 6.93
CA CYS A 97 -3.29 4.01 8.10
C CYS A 97 -3.78 4.83 9.29
N GLU A 98 -4.85 4.37 9.91
CA GLU A 98 -5.29 4.95 11.19
C GLU A 98 -4.31 4.56 12.31
N PRO A 99 -4.14 5.42 13.33
CA PRO A 99 -3.42 5.04 14.53
C PRO A 99 -4.00 3.76 15.16
N SER A 100 -3.14 2.98 15.81
CA SER A 100 -3.63 1.76 16.47
C SER A 100 -4.63 2.10 17.58
N ARG A 101 -5.62 1.24 17.80
CA ARG A 101 -6.59 1.38 18.91
C ARG A 101 -5.88 1.61 20.25
N LYS A 102 -4.76 0.91 20.49
CA LYS A 102 -3.92 1.08 21.69
C LYS A 102 -3.36 2.50 21.82
N LYS A 103 -2.85 3.10 20.72
CA LYS A 103 -2.35 4.49 20.75
C LYS A 103 -3.47 5.49 20.99
N VAL A 104 -4.62 5.30 20.34
CA VAL A 104 -5.78 6.16 20.54
C VAL A 104 -6.30 6.07 21.97
N GLN A 105 -6.32 4.87 22.56
CA GLN A 105 -6.75 4.68 23.94
C GLN A 105 -5.79 5.33 24.92
N ALA A 106 -4.48 5.13 24.77
CA ALA A 106 -3.48 5.78 25.63
C ALA A 106 -3.58 7.32 25.59
N TRP A 107 -3.88 7.91 24.43
CA TRP A 107 -4.15 9.35 24.32
C TRP A 107 -5.41 9.77 25.08
N ARG A 108 -6.49 8.97 25.03
CA ARG A 108 -7.71 9.24 25.81
C ARG A 108 -7.44 9.18 27.31
N ASP A 109 -6.69 8.16 27.74
CA ASP A 109 -6.34 7.94 29.15
C ASP A 109 -5.43 9.06 29.68
N ALA A 110 -4.60 9.66 28.81
CA ALA A 110 -3.73 10.79 29.13
C ALA A 110 -4.46 12.17 29.11
N GLY A 111 -5.79 12.19 29.15
CA GLY A 111 -6.57 13.43 29.21
C GLY A 111 -6.99 14.01 27.85
N ALA A 112 -6.76 13.28 26.76
CA ALA A 112 -7.29 13.59 25.43
C ALA A 112 -6.97 15.00 24.90
N ILE A 113 -5.77 15.53 25.16
CA ILE A 113 -5.34 16.85 24.68
C ILE A 113 -5.44 16.90 23.15
N PRO A 114 -6.24 17.80 22.55
CA PRO A 114 -6.53 17.79 21.11
C PRO A 114 -5.32 17.89 20.19
N SER A 115 -4.30 18.68 20.57
CA SER A 115 -3.06 18.86 19.80
C SER A 115 -2.20 17.60 19.74
N GLU A 116 -2.35 16.69 20.72
CA GLU A 116 -1.57 15.45 20.83
C GLU A 116 -2.30 14.23 20.24
N LYS A 117 -3.48 14.43 19.66
CA LYS A 117 -4.29 13.36 19.09
C LYS A 117 -3.46 12.57 18.06
N PRO A 118 -3.33 11.23 18.22
CA PRO A 118 -2.63 10.40 17.26
C PRO A 118 -3.19 10.60 15.84
N ARG A 119 -2.33 10.99 14.91
CA ARG A 119 -2.72 11.30 13.53
C ARG A 119 -2.57 10.08 12.63
N ALA A 120 -3.45 9.98 11.64
CA ALA A 120 -3.28 9.02 10.56
C ALA A 120 -1.92 9.26 9.86
N PHE A 121 -1.33 8.17 9.40
CA PHE A 121 -0.05 8.17 8.72
C PHE A 121 -0.17 7.40 7.41
N TYR A 122 0.88 7.45 6.60
CA TYR A 122 0.95 6.67 5.38
C TYR A 122 2.05 5.64 5.47
N ARG A 123 1.77 4.44 4.98
CA ARG A 123 2.75 3.37 4.81
C ARG A 123 2.53 2.72 3.47
N LEU A 124 3.61 2.20 2.89
CA LEU A 124 3.52 1.42 1.67
C LEU A 124 3.06 -0.01 2.01
N GLU A 125 1.88 -0.40 1.53
CA GLU A 125 1.25 -1.69 1.81
C GLU A 125 1.31 -2.62 0.61
N ALA A 126 1.49 -3.90 0.88
CA ALA A 126 1.39 -4.96 -0.12
C ALA A 126 -0.07 -5.14 -0.58
N VAL A 127 -0.28 -5.18 -1.89
CA VAL A 127 -1.57 -5.42 -2.54
C VAL A 127 -1.45 -6.51 -3.59
N PHE A 128 -2.58 -7.18 -3.83
CA PHE A 128 -2.68 -8.33 -4.72
C PHE A 128 -3.55 -7.97 -5.92
N ASP A 129 -3.14 -8.43 -7.11
CA ASP A 129 -3.97 -8.41 -8.32
C ASP A 129 -4.82 -9.69 -8.36
N THR A 130 -6.11 -9.61 -8.69
CA THR A 130 -7.01 -10.77 -8.58
C THR A 130 -7.22 -11.53 -9.87
N LEU A 131 -7.27 -12.87 -9.80
CA LEU A 131 -7.97 -13.72 -10.80
C LEU A 131 -8.65 -15.00 -10.26
N SER A 132 -8.60 -15.37 -8.96
CA SER A 132 -9.38 -16.52 -8.46
C SER A 132 -10.73 -16.13 -7.86
N ARG A 133 -11.80 -16.72 -8.41
CA ARG A 133 -13.02 -17.03 -7.66
C ARG A 133 -12.78 -18.42 -7.08
N ASP A 134 -12.92 -18.57 -5.77
CA ASP A 134 -13.26 -19.80 -5.03
C ASP A 134 -12.97 -19.60 -3.53
N VAL A 135 -14.03 -19.70 -2.72
CA VAL A 135 -14.04 -20.04 -1.29
C VAL A 135 -15.04 -21.17 -1.15
#